data_AF-A0A3D3YRV9-F1
#
_entry.id   AF-A0A3D3YRV9-F1
#
_cell.length_a   1.000
_cell.length_b   1.000
_cell.length_c   1.000
_cell.angle_alpha   90.00
_cell.angle_beta   90.00
_cell.angle_gamma   90.00
#
_symmetry.space_group_name_H-M   'P 1'
#
loop_
_entity.id
_entity.type
_entity.pdbx_description
1 polymer ?
#
loop_
_entity_poly.entity_id
_entity_poly.type
_entity_poly.pdbx_seq_one_letter_code
_entity_poly.pdbx_strand_id
1 'polypeptide(L)'
;MEPIAPKPFSKAMRSGVVGPATRGLLGALLFLLTTRTAKYFAWTIEPPLTAAVLGANYLGSTLLAILASREPLWAQGRISISVALVFSPIMTAATFIHLGTFHLHSSGITMVITWFWLIAYGLYPIQLAVLLVKQLRIPGGDPPRTHPLPFGIKAVLAVHAAVLLPMGVLMFAAPGVARPLWPWNVPALSMRALAAWSLAFGVLALHAIIENDVERVKVVLWGYPILGVLHIIALVRFGEVVQWGEPGAWMYVAFLVSTFVLGAYGLKATRRPKPKRSVPVARTDRTA
;
A
#
# COMPACT_ATOMS: atom_id res chain seq x y z
N MET A 1 -1.43 -14.59 35.20
CA MET A 1 -2.22 -14.58 33.95
C MET A 1 -1.55 -15.54 32.99
N GLU A 2 -2.29 -16.54 32.50
CA GLU A 2 -1.78 -17.48 31.51
C GLU A 2 -1.50 -16.76 30.18
N PRO A 3 -0.39 -17.04 29.47
CA PRO A 3 -0.05 -16.33 28.26
C PRO A 3 -1.09 -16.60 27.16
N ILE A 4 -1.79 -15.54 26.73
CA ILE A 4 -2.77 -15.61 25.65
C ILE A 4 -2.06 -16.08 24.37
N ALA A 5 -2.55 -17.18 23.78
CA ALA A 5 -2.01 -17.70 22.54
C ALA A 5 -2.05 -16.63 21.42
N PRO A 6 -0.99 -16.51 20.60
CA PRO A 6 -0.93 -15.47 19.57
C PRO A 6 -1.94 -15.74 18.45
N LYS A 7 -2.65 -14.69 18.01
CA LYS A 7 -3.66 -14.80 16.95
C LYS A 7 -3.01 -15.15 15.60
N PRO A 8 -3.38 -16.27 14.95
CA PRO A 8 -2.83 -16.63 13.66
C PRO A 8 -3.40 -15.74 12.54
N PHE A 9 -2.59 -15.53 11.51
CA PHE A 9 -3.04 -14.91 10.28
C PHE A 9 -3.72 -15.97 9.39
N SER A 10 -5.03 -15.85 9.16
CA SER A 10 -5.79 -16.87 8.43
C SER A 10 -5.28 -17.04 7.00
N LYS A 11 -5.25 -18.30 6.53
CA LYS A 11 -4.83 -18.65 5.16
C LYS A 11 -5.63 -17.89 4.10
N ALA A 12 -6.92 -17.68 4.34
CA ALA A 12 -7.80 -16.95 3.42
C ALA A 12 -7.41 -15.47 3.29
N MET A 13 -7.16 -14.80 4.42
CA MET A 13 -6.78 -13.38 4.41
C MET A 13 -5.34 -13.16 3.93
N ARG A 14 -4.43 -14.08 4.25
CA ARG A 14 -3.02 -13.99 3.86
C ARG A 14 -2.70 -14.63 2.50
N SER A 15 -3.67 -14.82 1.63
CA SER A 15 -3.47 -15.53 0.35
C SER A 15 -2.29 -14.95 -0.43
N GLY A 16 -1.25 -15.77 -0.62
CA GLY A 16 -0.04 -15.39 -1.37
C GLY A 16 -0.18 -15.44 -2.89
N VAL A 17 -1.37 -15.78 -3.40
CA VAL A 17 -1.62 -15.96 -4.84
C VAL A 17 -2.66 -14.97 -5.35
N VAL A 18 -3.89 -15.02 -4.84
CA VAL A 18 -5.01 -14.26 -5.43
C VAL A 18 -4.77 -12.75 -5.38
N GLY A 19 -4.45 -12.21 -4.20
CA GLY A 19 -4.17 -10.79 -4.03
C GLY A 19 -2.96 -10.33 -4.85
N PRO A 20 -1.79 -10.99 -4.70
CA PRO A 20 -0.61 -10.69 -5.49
C PRO A 20 -0.79 -10.80 -7.01
N ALA A 21 -1.46 -11.85 -7.52
CA ALA A 21 -1.63 -12.07 -8.95
C ALA A 21 -2.49 -10.97 -9.58
N THR A 22 -3.62 -10.62 -8.95
CA THR A 22 -4.51 -9.55 -9.46
C THR A 22 -3.79 -8.21 -9.51
N ARG A 23 -3.12 -7.82 -8.42
CA ARG A 23 -2.37 -6.56 -8.35
C ARG A 23 -1.18 -6.58 -9.30
N GLY A 24 -0.50 -7.72 -9.42
CA GLY A 24 0.65 -7.93 -10.30
C GLY A 24 0.27 -7.79 -11.77
N LEU A 25 -0.86 -8.37 -12.19
CA LEU A 25 -1.40 -8.23 -13.54
C LEU A 25 -1.70 -6.76 -13.86
N LEU A 26 -2.47 -6.07 -13.02
CA LEU A 26 -2.80 -4.65 -13.22
C LEU A 26 -1.55 -3.78 -13.23
N GLY A 27 -0.63 -4.04 -12.30
CA GLY A 27 0.64 -3.34 -12.20
C GLY A 27 1.53 -3.53 -13.43
N ALA A 28 1.65 -4.76 -13.93
CA ALA A 28 2.44 -5.07 -15.12
C ALA A 28 1.86 -4.42 -16.38
N LEU A 29 0.54 -4.47 -16.58
CA LEU A 29 -0.12 -3.81 -17.71
C LEU A 29 0.13 -2.30 -17.70
N LEU A 30 -0.01 -1.66 -16.54
CA LEU A 30 0.18 -0.21 -16.41
C LEU A 30 1.66 0.23 -16.50
N PHE A 31 2.57 -0.56 -15.94
CA PHE A 31 3.99 -0.19 -15.85
C PHE A 31 4.78 -0.54 -17.13
N LEU A 32 4.43 -1.64 -17.80
CA LEU A 32 5.10 -2.09 -19.02
C LEU A 32 4.42 -1.55 -20.28
N LEU A 33 3.08 -1.45 -20.29
CA LEU A 33 2.29 -0.97 -21.43
C LEU A 33 1.74 0.44 -21.22
N THR A 34 2.52 1.27 -20.53
CA THR A 34 2.16 2.62 -20.10
C THR A 34 1.58 3.51 -21.21
N THR A 35 2.10 3.43 -22.43
CA THR A 35 1.65 4.23 -23.58
C THR A 35 0.52 3.57 -24.40
N ARG A 36 0.01 2.41 -23.94
CA ARG A 36 -0.98 1.61 -24.68
C ARG A 36 -2.22 1.28 -23.85
N THR A 37 -2.53 2.09 -22.82
CA THR A 37 -3.71 1.87 -21.96
C THR A 37 -5.03 1.90 -22.73
N ALA A 38 -5.10 2.63 -23.84
CA ALA A 38 -6.27 2.62 -24.74
C ALA A 38 -6.59 1.22 -25.31
N LYS A 39 -5.58 0.34 -25.44
CA LYS A 39 -5.70 -1.01 -26.04
C LYS A 39 -5.56 -2.16 -25.05
N TYR A 40 -4.97 -1.93 -23.88
CA TYR A 40 -4.64 -3.00 -22.92
C TYR A 40 -5.12 -2.71 -21.49
N PHE A 41 -5.96 -1.70 -21.31
CA PHE A 41 -6.45 -1.33 -20.00
C PHE A 41 -7.93 -0.93 -20.00
N ALA A 42 -8.50 -0.86 -18.79
CA ALA A 42 -9.93 -0.67 -18.58
C ALA A 42 -10.44 0.73 -18.97
N TRP A 43 -9.54 1.73 -18.98
CA TRP A 43 -9.76 3.07 -19.51
C TRP A 43 -8.41 3.64 -19.99
N THR A 44 -8.47 4.75 -20.74
CA THR A 44 -7.27 5.45 -21.20
C THR A 44 -6.70 6.33 -20.09
N ILE A 45 -5.40 6.18 -19.79
CA ILE A 45 -4.70 6.95 -18.77
C ILE A 45 -3.65 7.83 -19.45
N GLU A 46 -3.84 9.13 -19.37
CA GLU A 46 -2.87 10.13 -19.81
C GLU A 46 -2.56 11.11 -18.68
N PRO A 47 -1.32 11.66 -18.62
CA PRO A 47 -0.15 11.28 -19.40
C PRO A 47 0.40 9.87 -19.02
N PRO A 48 1.28 9.26 -19.84
CA PRO A 48 1.92 7.98 -19.54
C PRO A 48 2.55 7.92 -18.15
N LEU A 49 3.15 9.02 -17.66
CA LEU A 49 3.68 9.09 -16.30
C LEU A 49 2.65 8.65 -15.24
N THR A 50 1.38 9.05 -15.38
CA THR A 50 0.30 8.65 -14.47
C THR A 50 0.04 7.15 -14.50
N ALA A 51 0.02 6.54 -15.70
CA ALA A 51 -0.13 5.09 -15.83
C ALA A 51 1.05 4.36 -15.18
N ALA A 52 2.28 4.83 -15.38
CA ALA A 52 3.47 4.25 -14.77
C ALA A 52 3.43 4.36 -13.23
N VAL A 53 3.03 5.51 -12.67
CA VAL A 53 2.90 5.69 -11.22
C VAL A 53 1.82 4.77 -10.63
N LEU A 54 0.65 4.66 -11.28
CA LEU A 54 -0.38 3.72 -10.84
C LEU A 54 0.14 2.27 -10.91
N GLY A 55 0.82 1.90 -12.00
CA GLY A 55 1.44 0.59 -12.16
C GLY A 55 2.47 0.28 -11.08
N ALA A 56 3.31 1.28 -10.73
CA ALA A 56 4.29 1.18 -9.65
C ALA A 56 3.61 0.92 -8.29
N ASN A 57 2.51 1.60 -8.01
CA ASN A 57 1.73 1.39 -6.78
C ASN A 57 1.14 -0.02 -6.72
N TYR A 58 0.58 -0.52 -7.83
CA TYR A 58 0.09 -1.90 -7.90
C TYR A 58 1.21 -2.92 -7.70
N LEU A 59 2.35 -2.78 -8.38
CA LEU A 59 3.51 -3.67 -8.24
C LEU A 59 4.10 -3.62 -6.82
N GLY A 60 4.21 -2.43 -6.22
CA GLY A 60 4.62 -2.28 -4.82
C GLY A 60 3.63 -2.96 -3.85
N SER A 61 2.32 -2.82 -4.10
CA SER A 61 1.27 -3.49 -3.34
C SER A 61 1.25 -5.01 -3.52
N THR A 62 1.64 -5.51 -4.69
CA THR A 62 1.87 -6.94 -4.96
C THR A 62 2.97 -7.47 -4.05
N LEU A 63 4.11 -6.78 -4.00
CA LEU A 63 5.19 -7.17 -3.11
C LEU A 63 4.76 -7.13 -1.63
N LEU A 64 4.07 -6.08 -1.21
CA LEU A 64 3.56 -5.97 0.16
C LEU A 64 2.66 -7.16 0.51
N ALA A 65 1.76 -7.57 -0.39
CA ALA A 65 0.91 -8.74 -0.19
C ALA A 65 1.73 -10.05 -0.14
N ILE A 66 2.73 -10.20 -1.02
CA ILE A 66 3.65 -11.33 -1.03
C ILE A 66 4.44 -11.42 0.30
N LEU A 67 4.92 -10.31 0.84
CA LEU A 67 5.59 -10.29 2.14
C LEU A 67 4.63 -10.60 3.28
N ALA A 68 3.46 -9.95 3.32
CA ALA A 68 2.45 -10.18 4.36
C ALA A 68 1.90 -11.62 4.36
N SER A 69 1.78 -12.26 3.19
CA SER A 69 1.35 -13.66 3.09
C SER A 69 2.26 -14.65 3.81
N ARG A 70 3.54 -14.28 3.98
CA ARG A 70 4.54 -15.07 4.69
C ARG A 70 4.48 -14.88 6.20
N GLU A 71 3.77 -13.88 6.69
CA GLU A 71 3.63 -13.67 8.13
C GLU A 71 2.66 -14.71 8.73
N PRO A 72 3.07 -15.40 9.81
CA PRO A 72 2.22 -16.38 10.49
C PRO A 72 1.20 -15.74 11.43
N LEU A 73 1.50 -14.54 11.95
CA LEU A 73 0.71 -13.89 12.99
C LEU A 73 -0.06 -12.70 12.44
N TRP A 74 -1.31 -12.54 12.90
CA TRP A 74 -2.18 -11.44 12.48
C TRP A 74 -1.53 -10.07 12.73
N ALA A 75 -0.91 -9.89 13.89
CA ALA A 75 -0.25 -8.63 14.27
C ALA A 75 0.87 -8.21 13.31
N GLN A 76 1.53 -9.16 12.63
CA GLN A 76 2.64 -8.89 11.70
C GLN A 76 2.16 -8.64 10.27
N GLY A 77 1.02 -9.23 9.88
CA GLY A 77 0.48 -9.11 8.53
C GLY A 77 -0.62 -8.06 8.35
N ARG A 78 -1.35 -7.69 9.41
CA ARG A 78 -2.57 -6.86 9.31
C ARG A 78 -2.38 -5.47 8.73
N ILE A 79 -1.16 -4.93 8.83
CA ILE A 79 -0.86 -3.62 8.26
C ILE A 79 -1.10 -3.59 6.74
N SER A 80 -0.83 -4.70 6.04
CA SER A 80 -1.14 -4.84 4.61
C SER A 80 -2.65 -4.82 4.30
N ILE A 81 -3.47 -5.25 5.25
CA ILE A 81 -4.94 -5.29 5.10
C ILE A 81 -5.53 -3.90 5.21
N SER A 82 -4.98 -3.03 6.06
CA SER A 82 -5.45 -1.64 6.18
C SER A 82 -5.36 -0.86 4.87
N VAL A 83 -4.29 -1.06 4.09
CA VAL A 83 -4.13 -0.48 2.75
C VAL A 83 -5.29 -0.90 1.85
N ALA A 84 -5.59 -2.20 1.80
CA ALA A 84 -6.65 -2.74 0.95
C ALA A 84 -8.04 -2.25 1.39
N LEU A 85 -8.28 -2.13 2.70
CA LEU A 85 -9.55 -1.66 3.27
C LEU A 85 -9.85 -0.21 2.91
N VAL A 86 -8.83 0.63 2.75
CA VAL A 86 -8.98 2.02 2.34
C VAL A 86 -9.03 2.13 0.83
N PHE A 87 -8.03 1.57 0.15
CA PHE A 87 -7.89 1.67 -1.29
C PHE A 87 -9.11 1.12 -2.03
N SER A 88 -9.59 -0.07 -1.65
CA SER A 88 -10.63 -0.77 -2.39
C SER A 88 -11.94 0.04 -2.51
N PRO A 89 -12.61 0.47 -1.42
CA PRO A 89 -13.87 1.21 -1.54
C PRO A 89 -13.70 2.55 -2.27
N ILE A 90 -12.57 3.24 -2.08
CA ILE A 90 -12.31 4.53 -2.75
C ILE A 90 -12.13 4.32 -4.26
N MET A 91 -11.34 3.31 -4.66
CA MET A 91 -11.15 2.99 -6.08
C MET A 91 -12.44 2.46 -6.72
N THR A 92 -13.25 1.68 -5.98
CA THR A 92 -14.59 1.26 -6.41
C THR A 92 -15.50 2.46 -6.63
N ALA A 93 -15.54 3.42 -5.71
CA ALA A 93 -16.33 4.64 -5.87
C ALA A 93 -15.85 5.46 -7.08
N ALA A 94 -14.54 5.66 -7.24
CA ALA A 94 -13.98 6.34 -8.41
C ALA A 94 -14.37 5.65 -9.73
N THR A 95 -14.36 4.32 -9.75
CA THR A 95 -14.77 3.49 -10.89
C THR A 95 -16.22 3.75 -11.28
N PHE A 96 -17.15 3.71 -10.32
CA PHE A 96 -18.58 3.93 -10.60
C PHE A 96 -18.92 5.39 -10.93
N ILE A 97 -18.26 6.36 -10.29
CA ILE A 97 -18.43 7.79 -10.62
C ILE A 97 -18.06 8.07 -12.09
N HIS A 98 -17.02 7.40 -12.60
CA HIS A 98 -16.49 7.60 -13.95
C HIS A 98 -16.82 6.44 -14.89
N LEU A 99 -17.88 5.67 -14.63
CA LEU A 99 -18.15 4.44 -15.37
C LEU A 99 -18.21 4.68 -16.90
N GLY A 100 -18.72 5.84 -17.33
CA GLY A 100 -18.77 6.23 -18.75
C GLY A 100 -17.42 6.45 -19.44
N THR A 101 -16.30 6.51 -18.69
CA THR A 101 -14.95 6.63 -19.26
C THR A 101 -14.29 5.29 -19.57
N PHE A 102 -14.87 4.19 -19.06
CA PHE A 102 -14.34 2.85 -19.25
C PHE A 102 -14.66 2.33 -20.65
N HIS A 103 -13.82 1.43 -21.16
CA HIS A 103 -13.97 0.83 -22.49
C HIS A 103 -15.06 -0.27 -22.53
N LEU A 104 -16.28 0.04 -22.06
CA LEU A 104 -17.38 -0.92 -21.85
C LEU A 104 -17.82 -1.63 -23.15
N HIS A 105 -17.72 -0.94 -24.28
CA HIS A 105 -18.11 -1.43 -25.61
C HIS A 105 -16.91 -1.85 -26.47
N SER A 106 -15.74 -2.03 -25.87
CA SER A 106 -14.56 -2.53 -26.59
C SER A 106 -14.64 -4.02 -26.87
N SER A 107 -13.69 -4.52 -27.66
CA SER A 107 -13.56 -5.94 -28.00
C SER A 107 -12.18 -6.47 -27.63
N GLY A 108 -12.00 -7.80 -27.72
CA GLY A 108 -10.72 -8.47 -27.46
C GLY A 108 -10.23 -8.28 -26.02
N ILE A 109 -8.92 -8.09 -25.87
CA ILE A 109 -8.27 -8.00 -24.54
C ILE A 109 -8.73 -6.79 -23.72
N THR A 110 -9.04 -5.65 -24.37
CA THR A 110 -9.54 -4.46 -23.70
C THR A 110 -10.85 -4.74 -22.97
N MET A 111 -11.77 -5.45 -23.63
CA MET A 111 -13.05 -5.86 -23.04
C MET A 111 -12.83 -6.73 -21.81
N VAL A 112 -11.96 -7.75 -21.93
CA VAL A 112 -11.64 -8.68 -20.85
C VAL A 112 -11.07 -7.95 -19.64
N ILE A 113 -10.10 -7.04 -19.83
CA ILE A 113 -9.50 -6.28 -18.73
C ILE A 113 -10.49 -5.29 -18.11
N THR A 114 -11.37 -4.69 -18.92
CA THR A 114 -12.41 -3.75 -18.45
C THR A 114 -13.40 -4.46 -17.53
N TRP A 115 -13.96 -5.60 -17.95
CA TRP A 115 -14.89 -6.35 -17.13
C TRP A 115 -14.21 -7.01 -15.94
N PHE A 116 -12.97 -7.48 -16.09
CA PHE A 116 -12.15 -7.93 -14.96
C PHE A 116 -12.03 -6.84 -13.90
N TRP A 117 -11.72 -5.59 -14.30
CA TRP A 117 -11.65 -4.45 -13.40
C TRP A 117 -12.96 -4.21 -12.66
N LEU A 118 -14.08 -4.13 -13.40
CA LEU A 118 -15.39 -3.85 -12.81
C LEU A 118 -15.83 -4.94 -11.83
N ILE A 119 -15.69 -6.21 -12.21
CA ILE A 119 -16.02 -7.34 -11.34
C ILE A 119 -15.11 -7.36 -10.12
N ALA A 120 -13.80 -7.16 -10.30
CA ALA A 120 -12.85 -7.11 -9.21
C ALA A 120 -13.22 -6.01 -8.21
N TYR A 121 -13.44 -4.77 -8.66
CA TYR A 121 -13.77 -3.66 -7.75
C TYR A 121 -15.21 -3.68 -7.22
N GLY A 122 -16.14 -4.36 -7.89
CA GLY A 122 -17.48 -4.59 -7.36
C GLY A 122 -17.49 -5.63 -6.23
N LEU A 123 -16.72 -6.71 -6.37
CA LEU A 123 -16.73 -7.83 -5.41
C LEU A 123 -15.69 -7.70 -4.30
N TYR A 124 -14.50 -7.15 -4.61
CA TYR A 124 -13.36 -7.16 -3.70
C TYR A 124 -13.61 -6.43 -2.36
N PRO A 125 -14.26 -5.26 -2.28
CA PRO A 125 -14.56 -4.62 -1.00
C PRO A 125 -15.41 -5.52 -0.09
N ILE A 126 -16.42 -6.18 -0.67
CA ILE A 126 -17.33 -7.09 0.04
C ILE A 126 -16.57 -8.32 0.51
N GLN A 127 -15.79 -8.95 -0.38
CA GLN A 127 -14.94 -10.09 -0.05
C GLN A 127 -13.98 -9.76 1.09
N LEU A 128 -13.31 -8.60 1.03
CA LEU A 128 -12.37 -8.15 2.03
C LEU A 128 -13.05 -7.92 3.39
N ALA A 129 -14.23 -7.31 3.41
CA ALA A 129 -15.01 -7.12 4.63
C ALA A 129 -15.40 -8.47 5.28
N VAL A 130 -15.91 -9.42 4.49
CA VAL A 130 -16.26 -10.76 4.97
C VAL A 130 -15.04 -11.49 5.53
N LEU A 131 -13.92 -11.46 4.82
CA LEU A 131 -12.67 -12.08 5.27
C LEU A 131 -12.15 -11.40 6.55
N LEU A 132 -12.30 -10.08 6.68
CA LEU A 132 -11.87 -9.34 7.86
C LEU A 132 -12.71 -9.74 9.07
N VAL A 133 -14.03 -9.79 8.93
CA VAL A 133 -14.93 -10.24 10.00
C VAL A 133 -14.55 -11.65 10.45
N LYS A 134 -14.32 -12.58 9.50
CA LYS A 134 -13.86 -13.94 9.82
C LYS A 134 -12.51 -13.94 10.55
N GLN A 135 -11.54 -13.14 10.10
CA GLN A 135 -10.22 -13.02 10.72
C GLN A 135 -10.29 -12.44 12.14
N LEU A 136 -11.12 -11.43 12.38
CA LEU A 136 -11.24 -10.78 13.68
C LEU A 136 -11.87 -11.72 14.72
N ARG A 137 -12.77 -12.62 14.29
CA ARG A 137 -13.40 -13.65 15.13
C ARG A 137 -12.47 -14.81 15.52
N ILE A 138 -11.29 -14.93 14.92
CA ILE A 138 -10.32 -15.95 15.31
C ILE A 138 -9.79 -15.63 16.72
N PRO A 139 -9.82 -16.58 17.68
CA PRO A 139 -9.28 -16.38 19.03
C PRO A 139 -7.78 -16.08 19.03
N GLY A 140 -7.32 -15.49 20.14
CA GLY A 140 -5.91 -15.19 20.38
C GLY A 140 -5.62 -13.70 20.48
N GLY A 141 -4.49 -13.39 21.10
CA GLY A 141 -4.02 -12.04 21.38
C GLY A 141 -2.91 -11.59 20.44
N ASP A 142 -2.56 -10.32 20.55
CA ASP A 142 -1.36 -9.79 19.93
C ASP A 142 -0.12 -10.17 20.76
N PRO A 143 0.97 -10.68 20.14
CA PRO A 143 2.24 -10.82 20.84
C PRO A 143 2.71 -9.47 21.41
N PRO A 144 3.41 -9.43 22.55
CA PRO A 144 3.92 -8.18 23.09
C PRO A 144 4.79 -7.40 22.08
N ARG A 145 4.71 -6.07 22.12
CA ARG A 145 5.62 -5.20 21.39
C ARG A 145 6.97 -5.23 22.10
N THR A 146 8.04 -5.36 21.33
CA THR A 146 9.39 -5.59 21.88
C THR A 146 10.43 -4.65 21.26
N HIS A 147 10.21 -4.16 20.04
CA HIS A 147 11.18 -3.37 19.30
C HIS A 147 10.51 -2.11 18.75
N PRO A 148 10.26 -1.07 19.59
CA PRO A 148 9.51 0.11 19.18
C PRO A 148 10.22 0.93 18.11
N LEU A 149 9.44 1.70 17.34
CA LEU A 149 9.98 2.59 16.32
C LEU A 149 10.63 3.82 16.96
N PRO A 150 11.85 4.20 16.55
CA PRO A 150 12.49 5.41 17.05
C PRO A 150 11.71 6.64 16.59
N PHE A 151 11.85 7.73 17.35
CA PHE A 151 11.11 8.97 17.12
C PHE A 151 11.24 9.48 15.68
N GLY A 152 12.45 9.51 15.12
CA GLY A 152 12.67 10.00 13.75
C GLY A 152 11.88 9.23 12.68
N ILE A 153 11.76 7.91 12.83
CA ILE A 153 10.97 7.08 11.90
C ILE A 153 9.48 7.36 12.05
N LYS A 154 8.99 7.51 13.29
CA LYS A 154 7.60 7.92 13.54
C LYS A 154 7.30 9.31 13.00
N ALA A 155 8.24 10.25 13.11
CA ALA A 155 8.09 11.61 12.57
C ALA A 155 7.96 11.59 11.04
N VAL A 156 8.79 10.83 10.33
CA VAL A 156 8.67 10.66 8.87
C VAL A 156 7.31 10.06 8.50
N LEU A 157 6.86 9.01 9.20
CA LEU A 157 5.54 8.41 8.97
C LEU A 157 4.40 9.40 9.30
N ALA A 158 4.57 10.24 10.32
CA ALA A 158 3.57 11.24 10.68
C ALA A 158 3.46 12.32 9.59
N VAL A 159 4.58 12.74 9.00
CA VAL A 159 4.60 13.64 7.84
C VAL A 159 3.91 12.98 6.64
N HIS A 160 4.16 11.69 6.36
CA HIS A 160 3.43 10.97 5.30
C HIS A 160 1.93 11.02 5.53
N ALA A 161 1.46 10.70 6.73
CA ALA A 161 0.05 10.76 7.05
C ALA A 161 -0.53 12.17 6.91
N ALA A 162 0.16 13.18 7.46
CA ALA A 162 -0.27 14.57 7.46
C ALA A 162 -0.35 15.19 6.06
N VAL A 163 0.47 14.72 5.11
CA VAL A 163 0.45 15.20 3.72
C VAL A 163 -0.50 14.36 2.86
N LEU A 164 -0.37 13.04 2.90
CA LEU A 164 -1.08 12.15 1.98
C LEU A 164 -2.58 12.06 2.27
N LEU A 165 -2.99 12.16 3.55
CA LEU A 165 -4.41 12.07 3.89
C LEU A 165 -5.19 13.30 3.40
N PRO A 166 -4.82 14.56 3.74
CA PRO A 166 -5.55 15.72 3.25
C PRO A 166 -5.47 15.85 1.73
N MET A 167 -4.28 15.59 1.14
CA MET A 167 -4.12 15.60 -0.32
C MET A 167 -5.02 14.54 -0.98
N GLY A 168 -5.06 13.32 -0.46
CA GLY A 168 -5.92 12.26 -0.96
C GLY A 168 -7.41 12.62 -0.85
N VAL A 169 -7.86 13.22 0.26
CA VAL A 169 -9.24 13.72 0.39
C VAL A 169 -9.53 14.78 -0.68
N LEU A 170 -8.63 15.74 -0.86
CA LEU A 170 -8.77 16.82 -1.85
C LEU A 170 -8.82 16.26 -3.28
N MET A 171 -7.91 15.35 -3.64
CA MET A 171 -7.86 14.68 -4.94
C MET A 171 -9.15 13.89 -5.23
N PHE A 172 -9.76 13.29 -4.21
CA PHE A 172 -10.99 12.52 -4.37
C PHE A 172 -12.23 13.41 -4.50
N ALA A 173 -12.41 14.34 -3.55
CA ALA A 173 -13.59 15.18 -3.44
C ALA A 173 -13.63 16.29 -4.50
N ALA A 174 -12.50 16.95 -4.74
CA ALA A 174 -12.38 18.10 -5.62
C ALA A 174 -11.15 18.00 -6.54
N PRO A 175 -11.12 17.04 -7.50
CA PRO A 175 -9.96 16.81 -8.36
C PRO A 175 -9.54 18.03 -9.19
N GLY A 176 -10.47 18.94 -9.51
CA GLY A 176 -10.16 20.21 -10.19
C GLY A 176 -9.31 21.16 -9.34
N VAL A 177 -9.55 21.20 -8.02
CA VAL A 177 -8.76 21.99 -7.06
C VAL A 177 -7.43 21.32 -6.75
N ALA A 178 -7.39 19.98 -6.74
CA ALA A 178 -6.16 19.23 -6.53
C ALA A 178 -5.19 19.31 -7.73
N ARG A 179 -5.71 19.45 -8.95
CA ARG A 179 -4.94 19.44 -10.20
C ARG A 179 -3.72 20.36 -10.20
N PRO A 180 -3.81 21.66 -9.87
CA PRO A 180 -2.64 22.55 -9.85
C PRO A 180 -1.62 22.22 -8.75
N LEU A 181 -1.99 21.44 -7.73
CA LEU A 181 -1.08 21.04 -6.64
C LEU A 181 -0.29 19.78 -6.97
N TRP A 182 -0.74 19.01 -7.96
CA TRP A 182 -0.09 17.78 -8.38
C TRP A 182 1.04 18.09 -9.38
N PRO A 183 2.16 17.33 -9.39
CA PRO A 183 3.35 17.75 -10.14
C PRO A 183 3.24 17.66 -11.67
N TRP A 184 2.13 17.15 -12.20
CA TRP A 184 1.83 17.09 -13.63
C TRP A 184 0.32 17.12 -13.84
N ASN A 185 -0.14 17.39 -15.07
CA ASN A 185 -1.57 17.43 -15.35
C ASN A 185 -2.18 16.02 -15.30
N VAL A 186 -3.27 15.85 -14.53
CA VAL A 186 -3.95 14.56 -14.37
C VAL A 186 -5.47 14.71 -14.58
N PRO A 187 -6.10 13.87 -15.43
CA PRO A 187 -7.54 13.81 -15.59
C PRO A 187 -8.29 13.42 -14.31
N ALA A 188 -9.58 13.75 -14.23
CA ALA A 188 -10.35 13.59 -12.99
C ALA A 188 -10.42 12.14 -12.47
N LEU A 189 -10.63 11.13 -13.35
CA LEU A 189 -10.63 9.72 -12.93
C LEU A 189 -9.27 9.30 -12.37
N SER A 190 -8.18 9.56 -13.11
CA SER A 190 -6.83 9.21 -12.67
C SER A 190 -6.43 9.93 -11.39
N MET A 191 -6.89 11.18 -11.20
CA MET A 191 -6.68 11.92 -9.96
C MET A 191 -7.37 11.23 -8.77
N ARG A 192 -8.61 10.76 -8.94
CA ARG A 192 -9.33 9.97 -7.91
C ARG A 192 -8.71 8.59 -7.69
N ALA A 193 -8.13 7.98 -8.71
CA ALA A 193 -7.38 6.73 -8.56
C ALA A 193 -6.08 6.94 -7.75
N LEU A 194 -5.34 8.02 -8.03
CA LEU A 194 -4.20 8.43 -7.21
C LEU A 194 -4.63 8.78 -5.78
N ALA A 195 -5.80 9.40 -5.60
CA ALA A 195 -6.37 9.67 -4.28
C ALA A 195 -6.56 8.40 -3.44
N ALA A 196 -7.05 7.32 -4.05
CA ALA A 196 -7.19 6.02 -3.37
C ALA A 196 -5.83 5.51 -2.84
N TRP A 197 -4.77 5.67 -3.63
CA TRP A 197 -3.41 5.32 -3.21
C TRP A 197 -2.86 6.24 -2.12
N SER A 198 -2.99 7.55 -2.29
CA SER A 198 -2.57 8.54 -1.29
C SER A 198 -3.23 8.30 0.06
N LEU A 199 -4.55 8.09 0.08
CA LEU A 199 -5.30 7.77 1.30
C LEU A 199 -4.83 6.45 1.92
N ALA A 200 -4.64 5.40 1.11
CA ALA A 200 -4.19 4.12 1.60
C ALA A 200 -2.76 4.17 2.18
N PHE A 201 -1.84 4.92 1.57
CA PHE A 201 -0.49 5.14 2.09
C PHE A 201 -0.47 6.05 3.33
N GLY A 202 -1.34 7.05 3.40
CA GLY A 202 -1.50 7.87 4.60
C GLY A 202 -2.00 7.04 5.79
N VAL A 203 -3.02 6.21 5.59
CA VAL A 203 -3.51 5.28 6.63
C VAL A 203 -2.47 4.23 6.99
N LEU A 204 -1.72 3.74 6.00
CA LEU A 204 -0.60 2.82 6.24
C LEU A 204 0.44 3.44 7.18
N ALA A 205 0.79 4.71 6.97
CA ALA A 205 1.74 5.42 7.80
C ALA A 205 1.23 5.62 9.24
N LEU A 206 -0.04 6.02 9.42
CA LEU A 206 -0.67 6.08 10.75
C LEU A 206 -0.71 4.72 11.42
N HIS A 207 -1.09 3.67 10.69
CA HIS A 207 -1.17 2.32 11.22
C HIS A 207 0.22 1.83 11.65
N ALA A 208 1.28 2.15 10.90
CA ALA A 208 2.66 1.84 11.31
C ALA A 208 3.06 2.54 12.63
N ILE A 209 2.64 3.79 12.82
CA ILE A 209 2.86 4.53 14.08
C ILE A 209 2.08 3.88 15.22
N ILE A 210 0.83 3.46 14.99
CA ILE A 210 -0.02 2.80 16.00
C ILE A 210 0.57 1.45 16.39
N GLU A 211 1.06 0.66 15.41
CA GLU A 211 1.73 -0.61 15.67
C GLU A 211 2.99 -0.43 16.50
N ASN A 212 3.77 0.64 16.23
CA ASN A 212 4.97 1.02 16.94
C ASN A 212 5.88 -0.17 17.29
N ASP A 213 6.11 -1.07 16.34
CA ASP A 213 6.99 -2.22 16.53
C ASP A 213 7.56 -2.65 15.17
N VAL A 214 8.90 -2.78 15.10
CA VAL A 214 9.62 -3.09 13.86
C VAL A 214 9.14 -4.39 13.23
N GLU A 215 8.90 -5.45 14.02
CA GLU A 215 8.47 -6.74 13.49
C GLU A 215 7.07 -6.66 12.88
N ARG A 216 6.21 -5.80 13.42
CA ARG A 216 4.84 -5.62 12.94
C ARG A 216 4.75 -4.80 11.66
N VAL A 217 5.72 -3.93 11.41
CA VAL A 217 5.74 -3.04 10.24
C VAL A 217 6.80 -3.41 9.20
N LYS A 218 7.63 -4.44 9.45
CA LYS A 218 8.75 -4.81 8.57
C LYS A 218 8.34 -5.04 7.11
N VAL A 219 7.17 -5.63 6.88
CA VAL A 219 6.67 -5.91 5.52
C VAL A 219 6.48 -4.63 4.71
N VAL A 220 6.15 -3.53 5.38
CA VAL A 220 6.00 -2.20 4.80
C VAL A 220 7.38 -1.58 4.57
N LEU A 221 8.24 -1.61 5.58
CA LEU A 221 9.59 -1.05 5.48
C LEU A 221 10.40 -1.71 4.36
N TRP A 222 10.28 -3.03 4.18
CA TRP A 222 10.94 -3.73 3.07
C TRP A 222 10.31 -3.46 1.71
N GLY A 223 9.01 -3.14 1.66
CA GLY A 223 8.31 -2.80 0.42
C GLY A 223 8.60 -1.39 -0.10
N TYR A 224 8.85 -0.43 0.81
CA TYR A 224 9.04 0.98 0.46
C TYR A 224 10.15 1.24 -0.58
N PRO A 225 11.37 0.67 -0.46
CA PRO A 225 12.41 0.88 -1.47
C PRO A 225 11.99 0.44 -2.87
N ILE A 226 11.23 -0.66 -2.99
CA ILE A 226 10.81 -1.17 -4.30
C ILE A 226 9.75 -0.24 -4.91
N LEU A 227 8.84 0.29 -4.08
CA LEU A 227 7.93 1.36 -4.52
C LEU A 227 8.72 2.57 -5.01
N GLY A 228 9.72 3.02 -4.25
CA GLY A 228 10.59 4.14 -4.61
C GLY A 228 11.33 3.94 -5.93
N VAL A 229 11.94 2.76 -6.13
CA VAL A 229 12.63 2.40 -7.38
C VAL A 229 11.68 2.45 -8.58
N LEU A 230 10.47 1.88 -8.46
CA LEU A 230 9.50 1.87 -9.56
C LEU A 230 9.02 3.29 -9.90
N HIS A 231 8.84 4.16 -8.90
CA HIS A 231 8.51 5.57 -9.13
C HIS A 231 9.67 6.33 -9.78
N ILE A 232 10.92 6.07 -9.38
CA ILE A 232 12.11 6.64 -10.03
C ILE A 232 12.17 6.20 -11.49
N ILE A 233 11.95 4.92 -11.79
CA ILE A 233 11.91 4.42 -13.16
C ILE A 233 10.81 5.13 -13.96
N ALA A 234 9.64 5.37 -13.37
CA ALA A 234 8.57 6.12 -14.02
C ALA A 234 8.98 7.57 -14.33
N LEU A 235 9.61 8.27 -13.36
CA LEU A 235 10.14 9.64 -13.55
C LEU A 235 11.26 9.70 -14.59
N VAL A 236 12.16 8.72 -14.63
CA VAL A 236 13.24 8.68 -15.62
C VAL A 236 12.67 8.47 -17.03
N ARG A 237 11.59 7.70 -17.17
CA ARG A 237 10.97 7.39 -18.46
C ARG A 237 10.05 8.50 -19.00
N PHE A 238 9.36 9.21 -18.10
CA PHE A 238 8.24 10.10 -18.44
C PHE A 238 8.25 11.42 -17.64
N GLY A 239 9.41 11.81 -17.10
CA GLY A 239 9.56 12.98 -16.23
C GLY A 239 9.49 14.33 -16.95
N GLU A 240 9.43 14.34 -18.28
CA GLU A 240 9.34 15.55 -19.10
C GLU A 240 8.03 16.31 -18.89
N VAL A 241 6.96 15.63 -18.49
CA VAL A 241 5.66 16.27 -18.21
C VAL A 241 5.56 16.84 -16.79
N VAL A 242 6.59 16.62 -15.96
CA VAL A 242 6.62 17.11 -14.59
C VAL A 242 6.93 18.60 -14.58
N GLN A 243 6.15 19.34 -13.81
CA GLN A 243 6.29 20.78 -13.59
C GLN A 243 7.36 21.04 -12.52
N TRP A 244 8.63 20.87 -12.90
CA TRP A 244 9.78 20.97 -11.97
C TRP A 244 9.96 22.34 -11.31
N GLY A 245 9.34 23.40 -11.86
CA GLY A 245 9.31 24.73 -11.26
C GLY A 245 8.33 24.86 -10.08
N GLU A 246 7.44 23.89 -9.89
CA GLU A 246 6.40 23.93 -8.86
C GLU A 246 6.82 23.16 -7.59
N PRO A 247 6.39 23.61 -6.39
CA PRO A 247 6.69 22.91 -5.13
C PRO A 247 6.21 21.44 -5.11
N GLY A 248 5.14 21.13 -5.84
CA GLY A 248 4.58 19.78 -5.95
C GLY A 248 5.61 18.74 -6.38
N ALA A 249 6.44 19.06 -7.38
CA ALA A 249 7.46 18.14 -7.89
C ALA A 249 8.47 17.76 -6.81
N TRP A 250 8.92 18.74 -6.02
CA TRP A 250 9.88 18.52 -4.95
C TRP A 250 9.27 17.81 -3.74
N MET A 251 7.99 18.05 -3.43
CA MET A 251 7.26 17.26 -2.44
C MET A 251 7.16 15.78 -2.85
N TYR A 252 6.92 15.51 -4.14
CA TYR A 252 6.91 14.15 -4.67
C TYR A 252 8.30 13.49 -4.56
N VAL A 253 9.38 14.19 -4.93
CA VAL A 253 10.76 13.70 -4.76
C VAL A 253 11.10 13.46 -3.28
N ALA A 254 10.72 14.37 -2.38
CA ALA A 254 10.94 14.22 -0.95
C ALA A 254 10.22 12.98 -0.39
N PHE A 255 8.99 12.73 -0.85
CA PHE A 255 8.28 11.48 -0.56
C PHE A 255 9.09 10.26 -1.04
N LEU A 256 9.59 10.25 -2.29
CA LEU A 256 10.40 9.14 -2.79
C LEU A 256 11.66 8.91 -1.94
N VAL A 257 12.44 9.95 -1.66
CA VAL A 257 13.65 9.86 -0.82
C VAL A 257 13.31 9.27 0.56
N SER A 258 12.22 9.71 1.17
CA SER A 258 11.81 9.20 2.48
C SER A 258 11.42 7.71 2.47
N THR A 259 10.92 7.17 1.34
CA THR A 259 10.69 5.71 1.21
C THR A 259 11.99 4.91 1.34
N PHE A 260 13.10 5.41 0.78
CA PHE A 260 14.42 4.79 0.92
C PHE A 260 14.96 4.90 2.36
N VAL A 261 14.75 6.05 3.02
CA VAL A 261 15.12 6.23 4.43
C VAL A 261 14.40 5.20 5.31
N LEU A 262 13.09 5.03 5.14
CA LEU A 262 12.29 4.06 5.87
C LEU A 262 12.73 2.62 5.60
N GLY A 263 13.04 2.29 4.35
CA GLY A 263 13.50 0.95 4.00
C GLY A 263 14.92 0.62 4.45
N ALA A 264 15.85 1.57 4.36
CA ALA A 264 17.20 1.42 4.91
C ALA A 264 17.15 1.17 6.43
N TYR A 265 16.29 1.91 7.14
CA TYR A 265 16.01 1.65 8.54
C TYR A 265 15.43 0.24 8.75
N GLY A 266 14.42 -0.16 7.96
CA GLY A 266 13.81 -1.49 8.05
C GLY A 266 14.83 -2.62 7.91
N LEU A 267 15.67 -2.58 6.89
CA LEU A 267 16.72 -3.57 6.65
C LEU A 267 17.74 -3.65 7.81
N LYS A 268 18.13 -2.50 8.36
CA LYS A 268 19.05 -2.43 9.52
C LYS A 268 18.40 -2.95 10.80
N ALA A 269 17.15 -2.56 11.05
CA ALA A 269 16.44 -2.87 12.29
C ALA A 269 16.05 -4.36 12.40
N THR A 270 15.73 -5.01 11.28
CA THR A 270 15.39 -6.45 11.25
C THR A 270 16.60 -7.38 11.30
N ARG A 271 17.81 -6.89 11.00
CA ARG A 271 19.06 -7.69 11.07
C ARG A 271 19.68 -7.75 12.47
N ARG A 272 19.23 -6.93 13.42
CA ARG A 272 19.78 -6.93 14.78
C ARG A 272 19.37 -8.21 15.53
N PRO A 273 20.32 -8.94 16.15
CA PRO A 273 20.00 -10.11 16.96
C PRO A 273 19.00 -9.74 18.06
N LYS A 274 17.94 -10.54 18.22
CA LYS A 274 17.03 -10.38 19.36
C LYS A 274 17.82 -10.64 20.65
N PRO A 275 17.73 -9.77 21.67
CA PRO A 275 18.33 -10.07 22.97
C PRO A 275 17.84 -11.43 23.45
N LYS A 276 18.74 -12.35 23.81
CA LYS A 276 18.34 -13.60 24.45
C LYS A 276 17.52 -13.24 25.69
N ARG A 277 16.30 -13.76 25.80
CA ARG A 277 15.53 -13.71 27.06
C ARG A 277 16.43 -14.26 28.15
N SER A 278 16.80 -13.42 29.12
CA SER A 278 17.38 -13.91 30.37
C SER A 278 16.34 -14.79 31.03
N VAL A 279 16.55 -16.11 30.98
CA VAL A 279 15.79 -17.06 31.78
C VAL A 279 16.07 -16.67 33.24
N PRO A 280 15.05 -16.37 34.06
CA PRO A 280 15.27 -16.19 35.49
C PRO A 280 15.86 -17.49 36.01
N VAL A 281 17.12 -17.46 36.45
CA VAL A 281 17.70 -18.57 37.18
C VAL A 281 16.86 -18.70 38.44
N ALA A 282 16.10 -19.78 38.55
CA ALA A 282 15.40 -20.10 39.78
C ALA A 282 16.46 -20.18 40.88
N ARG A 283 16.40 -19.26 41.85
CA ARG A 283 17.11 -19.39 43.11
C ARG A 283 16.55 -20.65 43.77
N THR A 284 17.27 -21.75 43.67
CA THR A 284 17.10 -22.87 44.60
C THR A 284 17.67 -22.40 45.93
N ASP A 285 16.82 -21.89 46.80
CA ASP A 285 17.16 -21.76 48.21
C ASP A 285 17.28 -23.18 48.78
N ARG A 286 18.53 -23.64 48.89
CA ARG A 286 18.92 -24.78 49.73
C ARG A 286 19.59 -24.22 50.97
N THR A 287 18.89 -24.29 52.09
CA THR A 287 19.41 -24.44 53.47
C THR A 287 18.18 -24.83 54.30
N ALA A 288 18.01 -26.09 54.71
CA ALA A 288 18.74 -26.79 55.78
C ALA A 288 18.62 -26.04 57.11
#